data_AF-A0A2M7WST9-F1
#
_entry.id   AF-A0A2M7WST9-F1
#
_cell.length_a   1.000
_cell.length_b   1.000
_cell.length_c   1.000
_cell.angle_alpha   90.00
_cell.angle_beta   90.00
_cell.angle_gamma   90.00
#
_symmetry.space_group_name_H-M   'P 1'
#
loop_
_entity.id
_entity.type
_entity.pdbx_description
1 polymer ?
#
loop_
_entity_poly.entity_id
_entity_poly.type
_entity_poly.pdbx_seq_one_letter_code
_entity_poly.pdbx_strand_id
1 'polypeptide(L)'
;MFPNWAKNILFLLVFMISSLVLVIIIDGLLSGTDLTPLNTVIEQTVTHMRTPFLTTFFIFITRLGDPFVLSFATALISTLLVVRGRHYDAVLFITSLLISVILLLVLKNTFQIARPSYNIINTSEWSFPSGHVTVTTAFFFLLVYSFFGYMKTLRG
;
A
#
# COMPACT_ATOMS: atom_id res chain seq x y z
N MET A 1 -18.08 14.65 -19.66
CA MET A 1 -17.46 15.03 -18.36
C MET A 1 -18.35 14.49 -17.25
N PHE A 2 -17.85 13.62 -16.36
CA PHE A 2 -18.66 13.16 -15.22
C PHE A 2 -19.04 14.33 -14.30
N PRO A 3 -20.31 14.44 -13.86
CA PRO A 3 -20.73 15.53 -12.99
C PRO A 3 -20.06 15.42 -11.61
N ASN A 4 -19.80 16.56 -10.99
CA ASN A 4 -19.03 16.62 -9.73
C ASN A 4 -19.72 15.87 -8.57
N TRP A 5 -21.05 15.88 -8.53
CA TRP A 5 -21.81 15.13 -7.53
C TRP A 5 -21.56 13.61 -7.62
N ALA A 6 -21.47 13.05 -8.83
CA ALA A 6 -21.22 11.63 -9.03
C ALA A 6 -19.80 11.23 -8.57
N LYS A 7 -18.80 12.09 -8.78
CA LYS A 7 -17.43 11.86 -8.28
C LYS A 7 -17.37 11.88 -6.76
N ASN A 8 -18.08 12.81 -6.13
CA ASN A 8 -18.14 12.92 -4.67
C ASN A 8 -18.82 11.70 -4.06
N ILE A 9 -19.94 11.24 -4.65
CA ILE A 9 -20.61 10.01 -4.23
C ILE A 9 -19.67 8.81 -4.37
N LEU A 10 -18.98 8.68 -5.50
CA LEU A 10 -18.02 7.59 -5.71
C LEU A 10 -16.90 7.62 -4.66
N PHE A 11 -16.33 8.80 -4.38
CA PHE A 11 -15.29 8.95 -3.37
C PHE A 11 -15.79 8.56 -1.98
N LEU A 12 -16.98 9.02 -1.59
CA LEU A 12 -17.60 8.66 -0.31
C LEU A 12 -17.86 7.17 -0.21
N LEU A 13 -18.36 6.53 -1.27
CA LEU A 13 -18.58 5.08 -1.30
C LEU A 13 -17.26 4.32 -1.13
N VAL A 14 -16.21 4.69 -1.87
CA VAL A 14 -14.89 4.07 -1.72
C VAL A 14 -14.36 4.23 -0.30
N PHE A 15 -14.49 5.42 0.28
CA PHE A 15 -14.08 5.70 1.66
C PHE A 15 -14.86 4.85 2.67
N MET A 16 -16.18 4.81 2.56
CA MET A 16 -17.05 4.03 3.46
C MET A 16 -16.80 2.52 3.35
N ILE A 17 -16.61 2.00 2.13
CA ILE A 17 -16.30 0.59 1.94
C ILE A 17 -14.91 0.27 2.52
N SER A 18 -13.92 1.13 2.26
CA SER A 18 -12.55 0.92 2.78
C SER A 18 -12.51 0.98 4.31
N SER A 19 -13.24 1.91 4.93
CA SER A 19 -13.30 2.01 6.39
C SER A 19 -14.04 0.83 7.02
N LEU A 20 -15.15 0.38 6.41
CA LEU A 20 -15.88 -0.80 6.85
C LEU A 20 -14.99 -2.06 6.79
N VAL A 21 -14.30 -2.26 5.67
CA VAL A 21 -13.37 -3.40 5.51
C VAL A 21 -12.25 -3.33 6.54
N LEU A 22 -11.69 -2.14 6.80
CA LEU A 22 -10.66 -1.97 7.83
C LEU A 22 -11.18 -2.35 9.22
N VAL A 23 -12.40 -1.92 9.59
CA VAL A 23 -13.02 -2.26 10.87
C VAL A 23 -13.23 -3.76 11.01
N ILE A 24 -13.76 -4.42 9.97
CA ILE A 24 -13.95 -5.89 9.96
C ILE A 24 -12.62 -6.62 10.14
N ILE A 25 -11.55 -6.17 9.47
CA ILE A 25 -10.22 -6.76 9.62
C ILE A 25 -9.72 -6.58 11.05
N ILE A 26 -9.85 -5.39 11.63
CA ILE A 26 -9.40 -5.11 13.01
C ILE A 26 -10.19 -5.95 14.01
N ASP A 27 -11.51 -6.03 13.87
CA ASP A 27 -12.37 -6.85 14.74
C ASP A 27 -11.95 -8.32 14.68
N GLY A 28 -11.83 -8.88 13.48
CA GLY A 28 -11.39 -10.27 13.29
C GLY A 28 -9.96 -10.53 13.80
N LEU A 29 -9.12 -9.50 13.88
CA LEU A 29 -7.78 -9.54 14.48
C LEU A 29 -7.84 -9.63 16.00
N LEU A 30 -8.75 -8.86 16.62
CA LEU A 30 -8.93 -8.78 18.06
C LEU A 30 -9.68 -10.00 18.61
N SER A 31 -10.62 -10.57 17.84
CA SER A 31 -11.31 -11.83 18.14
C SER A 31 -10.37 -13.04 18.12
N GLY A 32 -9.17 -12.90 17.53
CA GLY A 32 -8.07 -13.85 17.61
C GLY A 32 -8.09 -14.98 16.58
N THR A 33 -9.26 -15.54 16.23
CA THR A 33 -9.32 -16.71 15.33
C THR A 33 -10.25 -16.59 14.13
N ASP A 34 -11.11 -15.57 14.07
CA ASP A 34 -12.19 -15.52 13.07
C ASP A 34 -11.68 -15.41 11.63
N LEU A 35 -10.51 -14.78 11.45
CA LEU A 35 -9.86 -14.65 10.14
C LEU A 35 -8.91 -15.82 9.82
N THR A 36 -8.57 -16.67 10.79
CA THR A 36 -7.57 -17.73 10.63
C THR A 36 -7.95 -18.77 9.57
N PRO A 37 -9.21 -19.27 9.49
CA PRO A 37 -9.58 -20.23 8.45
C PRO A 37 -9.40 -19.65 7.05
N LEU A 38 -9.87 -18.42 6.81
CA LEU A 38 -9.73 -17.74 5.53
C LEU A 38 -8.26 -17.50 5.19
N ASN A 39 -7.47 -17.00 6.14
CA ASN A 39 -6.04 -16.77 5.95
C ASN A 39 -5.30 -18.07 5.60
N THR A 40 -5.63 -19.17 6.27
CA THR A 40 -5.02 -20.49 6.03
C THR A 40 -5.36 -21.03 4.65
N VAL A 41 -6.63 -20.93 4.22
CA VAL A 41 -7.05 -21.38 2.88
C VAL A 41 -6.34 -20.59 1.78
N ILE A 42 -6.23 -19.26 1.93
CA ILE A 42 -5.52 -18.42 0.97
C ILE A 42 -4.02 -18.78 0.96
N GLU A 43 -3.40 -18.93 2.12
CA GLU A 43 -1.98 -19.29 2.24
C GLU A 43 -1.70 -20.65 1.58
N GLN A 44 -2.52 -21.66 1.84
CA GLN A 44 -2.40 -22.99 1.23
C GLN A 44 -2.58 -22.96 -0.28
N THR A 45 -3.57 -22.19 -0.76
CA THR A 45 -3.82 -22.04 -2.21
C THR A 45 -2.63 -21.39 -2.90
N VAL A 46 -2.12 -20.29 -2.34
CA VAL A 46 -0.97 -19.55 -2.90
C VAL A 46 0.31 -20.38 -2.83
N THR A 47 0.53 -21.12 -1.75
CA THR A 47 1.71 -22.00 -1.61
C THR A 47 1.68 -23.15 -2.63
N HIS A 48 0.51 -23.71 -2.91
CA HIS A 48 0.36 -24.78 -3.91
C HIS A 48 0.63 -24.29 -5.35
N MET A 49 0.39 -23.01 -5.64
CA MET A 49 0.67 -22.39 -6.94
C MET A 49 2.15 -22.00 -7.14
N ARG A 50 3.02 -22.19 -6.14
CA ARG A 50 4.44 -21.76 -6.23
C ARG A 50 5.20 -22.60 -7.25
N THR A 51 5.88 -21.92 -8.18
CA THR A 51 6.91 -22.49 -9.05
C THR A 51 8.21 -21.69 -8.92
N PRO A 52 9.39 -22.24 -9.28
CA PRO A 52 10.66 -21.51 -9.21
C PRO A 52 10.64 -20.21 -10.02
N PHE A 53 10.02 -20.24 -11.19
CA PHE A 53 9.85 -19.05 -12.05
C PHE A 53 8.97 -17.99 -11.37
N LEU A 54 7.76 -18.36 -10.93
CA LEU A 54 6.85 -17.41 -10.26
C LEU A 54 7.47 -16.84 -8.99
N THR A 55 8.18 -17.66 -8.21
CA THR A 55 8.87 -17.22 -7.00
C THR A 55 9.92 -16.16 -7.31
N THR A 56 10.77 -16.39 -8.30
CA THR A 56 11.81 -15.43 -8.70
C THR A 56 11.20 -14.14 -9.22
N PHE A 57 10.14 -14.24 -10.04
CA PHE A 57 9.41 -13.10 -10.58
C PHE A 57 8.77 -12.24 -9.47
N PHE A 58 8.06 -12.84 -8.51
CA PHE A 58 7.45 -12.11 -7.41
C PHE A 58 8.47 -11.55 -6.41
N ILE A 59 9.62 -12.21 -6.21
CA ILE A 59 10.74 -11.64 -5.44
C ILE A 59 11.27 -10.38 -6.12
N PHE A 60 11.46 -10.41 -7.45
CA PHE A 60 11.88 -9.23 -8.20
C PHE A 60 10.88 -8.08 -8.06
N ILE A 61 9.57 -8.36 -8.20
CA ILE A 61 8.53 -7.35 -7.97
C ILE A 61 8.58 -6.81 -6.54
N THR A 62 8.75 -7.68 -5.54
CA THR A 62 8.79 -7.27 -4.12
C THR A 62 9.95 -6.30 -3.86
N ARG A 63 11.11 -6.53 -4.50
CA ARG A 63 12.28 -5.64 -4.40
C ARG A 63 12.02 -4.23 -4.94
N LEU A 64 11.11 -4.06 -5.91
CA LEU A 64 10.71 -2.72 -6.37
C LEU A 64 9.99 -1.94 -5.27
N GLY A 65 9.34 -2.65 -4.35
CA GLY A 65 8.68 -2.08 -3.19
C GLY A 65 9.58 -1.93 -1.97
N ASP A 66 10.88 -2.21 -2.08
CA ASP A 66 11.78 -2.07 -0.95
C ASP A 66 11.85 -0.62 -0.47
N PRO A 67 11.91 -0.37 0.85
CA PRO A 67 11.94 0.97 1.41
C PRO A 67 13.03 1.86 0.81
N PHE A 68 14.19 1.28 0.49
CA PHE A 68 15.30 2.00 -0.14
C PHE A 68 14.94 2.49 -1.55
N VAL A 69 14.35 1.61 -2.38
CA VAL A 69 13.93 1.95 -3.74
C VAL A 69 12.85 3.02 -3.73
N LEU A 70 11.84 2.86 -2.87
CA LEU A 70 10.77 3.84 -2.74
C LEU A 70 11.24 5.18 -2.17
N SER A 71 12.18 5.18 -1.22
CA SER A 71 12.75 6.42 -0.67
C SER A 71 13.52 7.20 -1.73
N PHE A 72 14.34 6.51 -2.52
CA PHE A 72 15.05 7.12 -3.64
C PHE A 72 14.08 7.67 -4.70
N ALA A 73 13.08 6.89 -5.09
CA ALA A 73 12.06 7.31 -6.05
C ALA A 73 11.26 8.53 -5.53
N THR A 74 10.90 8.52 -4.25
CA THR A 74 10.22 9.64 -3.58
C THR A 74 11.06 10.92 -3.66
N ALA A 75 12.35 10.84 -3.30
CA ALA A 75 13.25 11.99 -3.39
C ALA A 75 13.35 12.53 -4.81
N LEU A 76 13.48 11.66 -5.81
CA LEU A 76 13.54 12.04 -7.23
C LEU A 76 12.25 12.72 -7.69
N ILE A 77 11.08 12.14 -7.40
CA ILE A 77 9.77 12.67 -7.81
C ILE A 77 9.50 14.00 -7.11
N SER A 78 9.75 14.11 -5.81
CA SER A 78 9.58 15.35 -5.07
C SER A 78 10.49 16.46 -5.61
N THR A 79 11.75 16.14 -5.93
CA THR A 79 12.67 17.09 -6.56
C THR A 79 12.14 17.55 -7.91
N LEU A 80 11.65 16.63 -8.74
CA LEU A 80 11.07 16.95 -10.04
C LEU A 80 9.84 17.85 -9.91
N LEU A 81 8.95 17.59 -8.94
CA LEU A 81 7.78 18.43 -8.69
C LEU A 81 8.19 19.85 -8.25
N VAL A 82 9.20 19.98 -7.38
CA VAL A 82 9.74 21.28 -6.94
C VAL A 82 10.34 22.06 -8.11
N VAL A 83 11.17 21.42 -8.94
CA VAL A 83 11.80 22.05 -10.12
C VAL A 83 10.74 22.51 -11.14
N ARG A 84 9.60 21.82 -11.22
CA ARG A 84 8.45 22.20 -12.06
C ARG A 84 7.54 23.25 -11.42
N GLY A 85 7.89 23.82 -10.27
CA GLY A 85 7.10 24.83 -9.56
C GLY A 85 5.86 24.28 -8.84
N ARG A 86 5.71 22.94 -8.77
CA ARG A 86 4.56 22.25 -8.16
C ARG A 86 4.80 21.96 -6.68
N HIS A 87 5.14 23.01 -5.92
CA HIS A 87 5.54 22.89 -4.51
C HIS A 87 4.45 22.26 -3.64
N TYR A 88 3.18 22.61 -3.86
CA TYR A 88 2.05 22.00 -3.15
C TYR A 88 1.96 20.49 -3.36
N ASP A 89 2.11 20.02 -4.60
CA ASP A 89 2.08 18.59 -4.91
C ASP A 89 3.27 17.85 -4.29
N ALA A 90 4.45 18.47 -4.28
CA ALA A 90 5.63 17.90 -3.63
C ALA A 90 5.45 17.74 -2.12
N VAL A 91 4.92 18.77 -1.44
CA VAL A 91 4.62 18.72 0.00
C VAL A 91 3.55 17.67 0.28
N LEU A 92 2.48 17.62 -0.50
CA LEU A 92 1.42 16.63 -0.35
C LEU A 92 1.95 15.21 -0.52
N PHE A 93 2.80 14.97 -1.54
CA PHE A 93 3.43 13.68 -1.81
C PHE A 93 4.27 13.20 -0.62
N ILE A 94 5.17 14.06 -0.11
CA ILE A 94 6.06 13.73 1.02
C ILE A 94 5.25 13.51 2.30
N THR A 95 4.36 14.44 2.65
CA THR A 95 3.60 14.38 3.90
C THR A 95 2.68 13.17 3.94
N SER A 96 2.01 12.84 2.83
CA SER A 96 1.13 11.66 2.75
C SER A 96 1.90 10.35 2.89
N LEU A 97 3.11 10.24 2.30
CA LEU A 97 3.97 9.08 2.50
C LEU A 97 4.47 8.98 3.94
N LEU A 98 4.89 10.09 4.55
CA LEU A 98 5.32 10.11 5.94
C LEU A 98 4.19 9.67 6.88
N ILE A 99 2.97 10.17 6.68
CA ILE A 99 1.78 9.76 7.44
C ILE A 99 1.53 8.25 7.25
N SER A 100 1.68 7.73 6.04
CA SER A 100 1.50 6.30 5.75
C SER A 100 2.50 5.43 6.51
N VAL A 101 3.77 5.86 6.59
CA VAL A 101 4.82 5.16 7.36
C VAL A 101 4.55 5.24 8.86
N ILE A 102 4.14 6.41 9.37
CA ILE A 102 3.81 6.57 10.79
C ILE A 102 2.63 5.66 11.18
N LEU A 103 1.56 5.65 10.39
CA LEU A 103 0.41 4.77 10.62
C LEU A 103 0.78 3.29 10.55
N LEU A 104 1.64 2.90 9.60
CA LEU A 104 2.18 1.54 9.53
C LEU A 104 2.89 1.15 10.83
N LEU A 105 3.77 2.00 11.34
CA LEU A 105 4.52 1.73 12.58
C LEU A 105 3.59 1.66 13.79
N VAL A 106 2.61 2.56 13.89
CA VAL A 106 1.60 2.54 14.96
C VAL A 106 0.83 1.22 14.91
N LEU A 107 0.29 0.83 13.76
CA LEU A 107 -0.51 -0.40 13.64
C LEU A 107 0.33 -1.65 13.91
N LYS A 108 1.57 -1.72 13.41
CA LYS A 108 2.49 -2.84 13.67
C LYS A 108 2.75 -3.02 15.17
N ASN A 109 3.04 -1.91 15.86
CA ASN A 109 3.36 -1.94 17.29
C ASN A 109 2.13 -2.15 18.19
N THR A 110 0.94 -1.83 17.70
CA THR A 110 -0.33 -2.09 18.41
C THR A 110 -0.74 -3.54 18.31
N PHE A 111 -0.72 -4.15 17.12
CA PHE A 111 -1.27 -5.49 16.90
C PHE A 111 -0.27 -6.63 17.11
N GLN A 112 1.03 -6.38 16.90
CA GLN A 112 2.12 -7.31 17.23
C GLN A 112 1.89 -8.78 16.78
N ILE A 113 1.41 -8.95 15.56
CA ILE A 113 1.07 -10.28 15.06
C ILE A 113 2.33 -10.99 14.57
N ALA A 114 2.60 -12.16 15.12
CA ALA A 114 3.71 -13.00 14.71
C ALA A 114 3.55 -13.46 13.25
N ARG A 115 4.66 -13.57 12.53
CA ARG A 115 4.67 -14.18 11.19
C ARG A 115 4.62 -15.70 11.29
N PRO A 116 4.02 -16.40 10.32
CA PRO A 116 4.18 -17.85 10.19
C PRO A 116 5.67 -18.21 10.05
N SER A 117 6.07 -19.37 10.56
CA SER A 117 7.48 -19.83 10.59
C SER A 117 8.06 -20.17 9.21
N TYR A 118 7.24 -20.32 8.17
CA TYR A 118 7.65 -20.75 6.82
C TYR A 118 7.82 -19.57 5.83
N ASN A 119 8.56 -18.53 6.21
CA ASN A 119 8.79 -17.39 5.32
C ASN A 119 9.95 -17.64 4.35
N ILE A 120 9.76 -17.25 3.08
CA ILE A 120 10.82 -17.24 2.05
C ILE A 120 11.85 -16.13 2.34
N ILE A 121 11.44 -15.07 3.05
CA ILE A 121 12.27 -13.93 3.44
C ILE A 121 12.15 -13.75 4.96
N ASN A 122 13.24 -13.94 5.70
CA ASN A 122 13.27 -13.73 7.14
C ASN A 122 13.31 -12.24 7.45
N THR A 123 12.20 -11.68 7.91
CA THR A 123 12.15 -10.35 8.52
C THR A 123 11.72 -10.49 9.97
N SER A 124 12.42 -9.82 10.88
CA SER A 124 12.12 -9.81 12.33
C SER A 124 10.91 -8.95 12.70
N GLU A 125 10.17 -8.46 11.71
CA GLU A 125 9.07 -7.52 11.89
C GLU A 125 7.71 -8.21 12.00
N TRP A 126 6.79 -7.58 12.73
CA TRP A 126 5.37 -7.96 12.81
C TRP A 126 4.73 -8.12 11.41
N SER A 127 3.79 -9.05 11.32
CA SER A 127 3.16 -9.47 10.05
C SER A 127 2.14 -8.45 9.54
N PHE A 128 1.41 -7.79 10.44
CA PHE A 128 0.30 -6.89 10.11
C PHE A 128 0.57 -5.42 10.49
N PRO A 129 0.19 -4.46 9.64
CA PRO A 129 -0.03 -4.63 8.21
C PRO A 129 1.30 -4.84 7.46
N SER A 130 1.24 -5.29 6.20
CA SER A 130 2.44 -5.49 5.38
C SER A 130 3.08 -4.16 4.99
N GLY A 131 4.33 -3.93 5.40
CA GLY A 131 5.04 -2.68 5.14
C GLY A 131 5.24 -2.39 3.65
N HIS A 132 5.73 -3.37 2.89
CA HIS A 132 5.88 -3.26 1.43
C HIS A 132 4.55 -2.90 0.77
N VAL A 133 3.44 -3.57 1.12
CA VAL A 133 2.12 -3.30 0.51
C VAL A 133 1.62 -1.91 0.88
N THR A 134 1.63 -1.55 2.15
CA THR A 134 1.10 -0.26 2.63
C THR A 134 1.85 0.91 1.98
N VAL A 135 3.18 0.90 2.02
CA VAL A 135 3.99 2.02 1.51
C VAL A 135 3.99 2.07 -0.02
N THR A 136 4.12 0.94 -0.71
CA THR A 136 4.04 0.92 -2.19
C THR A 136 2.68 1.41 -2.69
N THR A 137 1.60 0.97 -2.05
CA THR A 137 0.24 1.35 -2.46
C THR A 137 0.03 2.85 -2.30
N ALA A 138 0.41 3.41 -1.15
CA ALA A 138 0.37 4.85 -0.92
C ALA A 138 1.22 5.61 -1.95
N PHE A 139 2.44 5.15 -2.21
CA PHE A 139 3.35 5.74 -3.21
C PHE A 139 2.72 5.80 -4.61
N PHE A 140 2.19 4.69 -5.11
CA PHE A 140 1.62 4.66 -6.46
C PHE A 140 0.32 5.46 -6.58
N PHE A 141 -0.53 5.49 -5.54
CA PHE A 141 -1.71 6.38 -5.55
C PHE A 141 -1.31 7.85 -5.61
N LEU A 142 -0.33 8.26 -4.81
CA LEU A 142 0.19 9.63 -4.82
C LEU A 142 0.86 9.96 -6.15
N LEU A 143 1.58 9.00 -6.74
CA LEU A 143 2.19 9.18 -8.05
C LEU A 143 1.12 9.43 -9.13
N VAL A 144 0.09 8.60 -9.17
CA VAL A 144 -1.02 8.78 -10.11
C VAL A 144 -1.69 10.13 -9.87
N TYR A 145 -1.97 10.49 -8.62
CA TYR A 145 -2.57 11.78 -8.27
C TYR A 145 -1.72 12.96 -8.74
N SER A 146 -0.43 12.97 -8.41
CA SER A 146 0.49 14.04 -8.78
C SER A 146 0.63 14.18 -10.30
N PHE A 147 0.49 13.12 -11.10
CA PHE A 147 0.63 13.21 -12.56
C PHE A 147 -0.69 13.10 -13.35
N PHE A 148 -1.84 13.02 -12.66
CA PHE A 148 -3.14 12.83 -13.29
C PHE A 148 -3.49 13.95 -14.29
N GLY A 149 -3.15 15.20 -13.97
CA GLY A 149 -3.36 16.35 -14.85
C GLY A 149 -2.59 16.27 -16.17
N TYR A 150 -1.34 15.81 -16.13
CA TYR A 150 -0.48 15.66 -17.31
C TYR A 150 -0.99 14.58 -18.27
N MET A 151 -1.56 13.49 -17.75
CA MET A 151 -2.12 12.41 -18.58
C MET A 151 -3.34 12.85 -19.40
N LYS A 152 -4.08 13.88 -18.95
CA LYS A 152 -5.19 14.45 -19.72
C LYS A 152 -4.71 15.35 -20.85
N THR A 153 -3.63 16.09 -20.64
CA THR A 153 -3.08 17.01 -21.65
C THR A 153 -2.41 16.28 -22.82
N LEU A 154 -1.86 15.09 -22.60
CA LEU A 154 -1.25 14.27 -23.67
C LEU A 154 -2.26 13.48 -24.53
N ARG A 155 -3.54 13.49 -24.14
CA ARG A 155 -4.63 12.79 -24.83
C ARG A 155 -5.62 13.73 -25.54
N GLY A 156 -5.32 15.03 -25.58
CA GLY A 156 -6.03 16.03 -26.39
C GLY A 156 -5.12 16.53 -27.50
#